data_AF-A0A8T4BVH6-F1
#
_entry.id   AF-A0A8T4BVH6-F1
#
_cell.length_a   1.000
_cell.length_b   1.000
_cell.length_c   1.000
_cell.angle_alpha   90.00
_cell.angle_beta   90.00
_cell.angle_gamma   90.00
#
_symmetry.space_group_name_H-M   'P 1'
#
loop_
_entity.id
_entity.type
_entity.pdbx_description
1 polymer ?
#
loop_
_entity_poly.entity_id
_entity_poly.type
_entity_poly.pdbx_seq_one_letter_code
_entity_poly.pdbx_strand_id
1 'polypeptide(L)' 'MSKIHTRLKRRFNLSHNKKHTLKDKTKNKPKTFKTEEAAKKYAEKNKITNYELINLKSPESSSKKIKIITK' A
#
# COMPACT_ATOMS: atom_id res chain seq x y z
N MET A 1 16.77 44.49 5.94
CA MET A 1 17.19 43.21 5.33
C MET A 1 16.06 42.66 4.47
N SER A 2 16.21 42.73 3.14
CA SER A 2 15.17 42.27 2.21
C SER A 2 15.02 40.75 2.33
N LYS A 3 13.78 40.27 2.39
CA LYS A 3 13.43 38.84 2.51
C LYS A 3 13.74 38.03 1.23
N ILE A 4 14.75 38.44 0.45
CA ILE A 4 15.15 37.84 -0.84
C ILE A 4 15.48 36.36 -0.64
N HIS A 5 16.27 36.03 0.38
CA HIS A 5 16.61 34.64 0.71
C HIS A 5 15.33 33.79 0.92
N THR A 6 14.33 34.31 1.62
CA THR A 6 13.06 33.58 1.84
C THR A 6 12.26 33.40 0.55
N ARG A 7 12.27 34.39 -0.35
CA ARG A 7 11.61 34.32 -1.66
C ARG A 7 12.26 33.30 -2.56
N LEU A 8 13.59 33.26 -2.60
CA LEU A 8 14.35 32.26 -3.34
C LEU A 8 14.09 30.85 -2.80
N LYS A 9 14.11 30.66 -1.46
CA LYS A 9 13.78 29.37 -0.84
C LYS A 9 12.36 28.90 -1.16
N ARG A 10 11.37 29.79 -1.31
CA ARG A 10 10.01 29.45 -1.78
C ARG A 10 9.98 29.11 -3.27
N ARG A 11 10.57 29.95 -4.13
CA ARG A 11 10.58 29.74 -5.60
C ARG A 11 11.26 28.42 -5.99
N PHE A 12 12.40 28.12 -5.38
CA PHE A 12 13.14 26.88 -5.60
C PHE A 12 12.71 25.74 -4.66
N ASN A 13 11.73 25.99 -3.78
CA ASN A 13 11.12 24.99 -2.93
C ASN A 13 12.13 24.27 -2.00
N LEU A 14 13.15 25.01 -1.54
CA LEU A 14 14.34 24.60 -0.77
C LEU A 14 14.16 24.75 0.75
N SER A 15 12.94 24.60 1.25
CA SER A 15 12.64 24.70 2.69
C SER A 15 13.35 23.61 3.49
N HIS A 16 13.99 23.99 4.61
CA HIS A 16 14.74 23.08 5.48
C HIS A 16 13.85 22.06 6.23
N ASN A 17 12.52 22.22 6.18
CA ASN A 17 11.54 21.30 6.78
C ASN A 17 10.75 20.51 5.73
N LYS A 18 11.34 20.26 4.55
CA LYS A 18 10.75 19.35 3.55
C LYS A 18 10.96 17.88 3.95
N LYS A 19 10.71 17.55 5.21
CA LYS A 19 10.70 16.18 5.69
C LYS A 19 9.28 15.62 5.48
N HIS A 20 9.21 14.51 4.75
CA HIS A 20 8.13 13.50 4.77
C HIS A 20 6.86 13.69 3.91
N THR A 21 6.99 13.98 2.62
CA THR A 21 5.96 13.49 1.66
C THR A 21 6.56 12.90 0.39
N LEU A 22 7.76 12.33 0.46
CA LEU A 22 7.99 11.12 -0.30
C LEU A 22 7.02 10.10 0.31
N LYS A 23 5.75 10.14 -0.11
CA LYS A 23 4.85 9.00 -0.01
C LYS A 23 5.73 7.87 -0.53
N ASP A 24 6.19 6.99 0.36
CA ASP A 24 6.67 5.68 -0.03
C ASP A 24 5.63 5.22 -1.04
N LYS A 25 5.99 5.25 -2.32
CA LYS A 25 5.11 4.84 -3.41
C LYS A 25 4.99 3.35 -3.23
N THR A 26 4.09 3.00 -2.31
CA THR A 26 3.54 1.69 -2.05
C THR A 26 4.56 0.60 -2.26
N LYS A 27 5.33 0.28 -1.20
CA LYS A 27 5.99 -1.03 -1.03
C LYS A 27 5.09 -2.07 -1.69
N ASN A 28 5.62 -2.87 -2.63
CA ASN A 28 4.91 -3.89 -3.43
C ASN A 28 4.19 -4.90 -2.52
N LYS A 29 3.11 -4.47 -1.88
CA LYS A 29 2.39 -5.26 -0.90
C LYS A 29 1.47 -6.18 -1.68
N PRO A 30 1.47 -7.48 -1.37
CA PRO A 30 0.56 -8.42 -2.01
C PRO A 30 -0.89 -8.01 -1.76
N LYS A 31 -1.75 -8.24 -2.76
CA LYS A 31 -3.17 -7.93 -2.66
C LYS A 31 -3.82 -8.81 -1.59
N THR A 32 -4.65 -8.18 -0.74
CA THR A 32 -5.42 -8.88 0.31
C THR A 32 -6.89 -8.54 0.20
N PHE A 33 -7.75 -9.48 0.58
CA PHE A 33 -9.20 -9.43 0.43
C PHE A 33 -9.91 -9.53 1.78
N LYS A 34 -11.14 -9.00 1.84
CA LYS A 34 -12.00 -9.10 3.04
C LYS A 34 -12.82 -10.39 3.06
N THR A 35 -13.10 -10.98 1.90
CA THR A 35 -13.91 -12.20 1.74
C THR A 35 -13.18 -13.22 0.86
N GLU A 36 -13.49 -14.49 1.07
CA GLU A 36 -12.87 -15.60 0.33
C GLU A 36 -13.33 -15.62 -1.12
N GLU A 37 -14.61 -15.33 -1.36
CA GLU A 37 -15.18 -15.20 -2.70
C GLU A 37 -14.47 -14.14 -3.55
N ALA A 38 -14.15 -12.98 -2.96
CA ALA A 38 -13.43 -11.93 -3.67
C ALA A 38 -12.00 -12.36 -4.03
N ALA A 39 -11.36 -13.16 -3.16
CA ALA A 39 -10.05 -13.73 -3.43
C ALA A 39 -10.11 -14.76 -4.58
N LYS A 40 -11.10 -15.66 -4.57
CA LYS A 40 -11.31 -16.67 -5.63
C LYS A 40 -11.58 -16.02 -6.99
N LYS A 41 -12.52 -15.06 -7.07
CA LYS A 41 -12.80 -14.30 -8.31
C LYS A 41 -11.55 -13.59 -8.85
N TYR A 42 -10.69 -13.11 -7.96
CA TYR A 42 -9.43 -12.52 -8.36
C TYR A 42 -8.45 -13.57 -8.90
N ALA A 43 -8.33 -14.73 -8.23
CA ALA A 43 -7.48 -15.82 -8.72
C ALA A 43 -7.93 -16.30 -10.11
N GLU A 44 -9.24 -16.50 -10.31
CA GLU A 44 -9.84 -16.86 -11.59
C GLU A 44 -9.54 -15.84 -12.69
N LYS A 45 -9.76 -14.55 -12.40
CA LYS A 45 -9.47 -13.45 -13.35
C LYS A 45 -8.00 -13.41 -13.78
N ASN A 46 -7.09 -13.78 -12.88
CA ASN A 46 -5.65 -13.80 -13.13
C ASN A 46 -5.13 -15.19 -13.53
N LYS A 47 -6.01 -16.18 -13.76
CA LYS A 47 -5.67 -17.56 -14.14
C LYS A 47 -4.70 -18.26 -13.17
N ILE A 48 -4.83 -17.96 -11.87
CA ILE A 48 -4.05 -18.61 -10.82
C ILE A 48 -4.77 -19.89 -10.44
N THR A 49 -4.18 -21.05 -10.75
CA THR A 49 -4.79 -22.37 -10.53
C THR A 49 -4.31 -23.03 -9.24
N ASN A 50 -3.02 -22.94 -8.94
CA ASN A 50 -2.42 -23.49 -7.71
C ASN A 50 -2.23 -22.39 -6.67
N TYR A 51 -3.23 -22.20 -5.81
CA TYR A 51 -3.15 -21.22 -4.73
C TYR A 51 -3.82 -21.67 -3.44
N GLU A 52 -3.34 -21.10 -2.35
CA GLU A 52 -3.92 -21.23 -1.02
C GLU A 52 -4.42 -19.89 -0.51
N LEU A 53 -5.54 -19.92 0.23
CA LEU A 53 -6.12 -18.75 0.88
C LEU A 53 -5.74 -18.76 2.36
N ILE A 54 -4.92 -17.79 2.76
CA ILE A 54 -4.46 -17.67 4.15
C ILE A 54 -5.03 -16.38 4.75
N ASN A 55 -5.71 -16.52 5.89
CA ASN A 55 -6.15 -15.36 6.67
C ASN A 55 -4.98 -14.86 7.52
N LEU A 56 -4.58 -13.60 7.32
CA LEU A 56 -3.49 -12.95 8.05
C LEU A 56 -3.90 -12.41 9.42
N LYS A 57 -5.19 -12.50 9.77
CA LYS A 57 -5.70 -12.10 11.08
C LYS A 57 -5.99 -13.33 11.93
N SER A 58 -5.93 -13.15 13.25
CA SER A 58 -6.33 -14.18 14.22
C SER A 58 -7.76 -14.68 13.91
N PRO A 59 -8.06 -15.97 14.09
CA PRO A 59 -9.40 -16.53 13.89
C PRO A 59 -10.49 -15.83 14.72
N GLU A 60 -10.13 -15.26 15.87
CA GLU A 60 -11.04 -14.52 16.75
C GLU A 60 -11.34 -13.08 16.26
N SER A 61 -10.66 -12.62 15.21
CA SER A 61 -10.87 -11.26 14.70
C SER A 61 -12.20 -11.16 13.96
N SER A 62 -12.97 -10.11 14.29
CA SER A 62 -14.23 -9.76 13.60
C SER A 62 -14.08 -9.48 12.10
N SER A 63 -12.86 -9.30 11.61
CA SER A 63 -12.59 -8.99 10.21
C SER A 63 -11.53 -9.92 9.64
N LYS A 64 -11.72 -10.37 8.41
CA LYS A 64 -10.77 -11.21 7.69
C LYS A 64 -9.80 -10.37 6.86
N LYS A 65 -8.58 -10.88 6.68
CA LYS A 65 -7.59 -10.34 5.74
C LYS A 65 -6.94 -11.50 4.99
N ILE A 66 -7.58 -11.89 3.90
CA ILE A 66 -7.23 -13.08 3.12
C ILE A 66 -6.17 -12.72 2.09
N LYS A 67 -5.09 -13.49 2.05
CA LYS A 67 -4.02 -13.38 1.06
C LYS A 67 -4.01 -14.67 0.23
N ILE A 68 -3.82 -14.51 -1.08
CA ILE A 68 -3.59 -15.62 -2.01
C ILE A 68 -2.09 -15.89 -2.01
N ILE A 69 -1.70 -17.14 -1.76
CA ILE A 69 -0.31 -17.60 -1.87
C ILE A 69 -0.27 -18.65 -2.97
N THR A 70 0.51 -18.39 -4.01
CA THR A 70 0.75 -19.34 -5.11
C THR A 70 1.72 -20.42 -4.66
N LYS A 71 1.45 -21.67 -5.03
CA LYS A 71 2.37 -22.80 -4.85
C LYS A 71 3.11 -23.09 -6.15
#